data_AF-A0A9W3CIV4-F1
#
_entry.id   AF-A0A9W3CIV4-F1
#
_cell.length_a   1.000
_cell.length_b   1.000
_cell.length_c   1.000
_cell.angle_alpha   90.00
_cell.angle_beta   90.00
_cell.angle_gamma   90.00
#
_symmetry.space_group_name_H-M   'P 1'
#
loop_
_entity.id
_entity.type
_entity.pdbx_description
1 polymer ?
#
loop_
_entity_poly.entity_id
_entity_poly.type
_entity_poly.pdbx_seq_one_letter_code
_entity_poly.pdbx_strand_id
1 'polypeptide(L)'
;MTLKQRWEEVYSYENVSEASEVVVDVEVETEVVKLEGEATNLRETGAYGVVWFSVLRDERQDKKIGLGSVVVERIKWEEERFGWLNKGDEVRSSIKRTERFEGGSSQWKSYKCYVLVESFELKRMDGSLVLTYEFRHVDKLKSKWV
;
A
#
# COMPACT_ATOMS: atom_id res chain seq x y z
N MET A 1 -17.23 -2.23 7.14
CA MET A 1 -15.84 -2.30 6.66
C MET A 1 -15.85 -3.11 5.38
N THR A 2 -15.11 -2.67 4.36
CA THR A 2 -15.07 -3.32 3.03
C THR A 2 -13.63 -3.45 2.58
N LEU A 3 -13.26 -4.62 2.05
CA LEU A 3 -11.97 -4.84 1.39
C LEU A 3 -12.07 -4.44 -0.09
N LYS A 4 -11.12 -3.64 -0.57
CA LYS A 4 -10.97 -3.29 -1.99
C LYS A 4 -9.59 -3.67 -2.49
N GLN A 5 -9.48 -3.97 -3.78
CA GLN A 5 -8.21 -4.27 -4.44
C GLN A 5 -7.97 -3.31 -5.60
N ARG A 6 -6.72 -2.89 -5.78
CA ARG A 6 -6.29 -2.07 -6.92
C ARG A 6 -4.84 -2.36 -7.28
N TRP A 7 -4.46 -2.05 -8.52
CA TRP A 7 -3.08 -2.06 -8.97
C TRP A 7 -2.53 -0.62 -8.91
N GLU A 8 -1.47 -0.40 -8.15
CA GLU A 8 -0.80 0.91 -8.00
C GLU A 8 0.51 0.91 -8.78
N GLU A 9 0.73 1.92 -9.63
CA GLU A 9 2.02 2.10 -10.31
C GLU A 9 3.10 2.45 -9.29
N VAL A 10 4.18 1.69 -9.27
CA VAL A 10 5.32 1.89 -8.34
C VAL A 10 6.61 2.23 -9.07
N TYR A 11 6.67 1.95 -10.38
CA TYR A 11 7.84 2.23 -11.20
C TYR A 11 7.42 2.42 -12.65
N SER A 12 8.05 3.37 -13.32
CA SER A 12 7.92 3.56 -14.76
C SER A 12 9.28 3.91 -15.36
N TYR A 13 9.50 3.47 -16.60
CA TYR A 13 10.72 3.71 -17.33
C TYR A 13 10.40 3.92 -18.81
N GLU A 14 10.94 4.99 -19.39
CA GLU A 14 10.82 5.29 -20.81
C GLU A 14 12.09 4.82 -21.53
N ASN A 15 11.91 4.12 -22.65
CA ASN A 15 13.04 3.61 -23.41
C ASN A 15 13.71 4.73 -24.19
N VAL A 16 14.85 5.20 -23.70
CA VAL A 16 15.65 6.25 -24.35
C VAL A 16 16.87 5.68 -25.10
N SER A 17 17.16 4.39 -24.97
CA SER A 17 18.46 3.82 -25.35
C SER A 17 18.41 2.37 -25.83
N GLU A 18 17.47 2.02 -26.73
CA GLU A 18 17.30 0.67 -27.31
C GLU A 18 17.49 -0.48 -26.30
N ALA A 19 17.16 -0.23 -25.03
CA ALA A 19 17.47 -1.15 -23.95
C ALA A 19 16.58 -2.38 -24.08
N SER A 20 17.15 -3.57 -23.95
CA SER A 20 16.37 -4.82 -23.99
C SER A 20 15.89 -5.25 -22.60
N GLU A 21 16.34 -4.58 -21.55
CA GLU A 21 16.06 -4.92 -20.15
C GLU A 21 15.78 -3.66 -19.33
N VAL A 22 14.95 -3.82 -18.29
CA VAL A 22 14.62 -2.80 -17.31
C VAL A 22 14.90 -3.36 -15.92
N VAL A 23 15.66 -2.59 -15.13
CA VAL A 23 15.94 -2.92 -13.73
C VAL A 23 15.02 -2.08 -12.84
N VAL A 24 14.11 -2.75 -12.15
CA VAL A 24 13.25 -2.16 -11.14
C VAL A 24 13.95 -2.28 -9.79
N ASP A 25 14.22 -1.14 -9.15
CA ASP A 25 14.67 -1.04 -7.76
C ASP A 25 13.95 0.14 -7.11
N VAL A 26 12.88 -0.16 -6.35
CA VAL A 26 12.07 0.86 -5.67
C VAL A 26 11.67 0.40 -4.29
N GLU A 27 11.63 1.31 -3.32
CA GLU A 27 11.15 1.07 -1.96
C GLU A 27 9.72 1.60 -1.81
N VAL A 28 8.84 0.80 -1.21
CA VAL A 28 7.44 1.16 -0.99
C VAL A 28 7.04 0.92 0.46
N GLU A 29 6.15 1.77 0.98
CA GLU A 29 5.52 1.54 2.29
C GLU A 29 4.51 0.40 2.18
N THR A 30 4.77 -0.70 2.90
CA THR A 30 3.96 -1.93 2.82
C THR A 30 2.65 -1.80 3.58
N GLU A 31 2.58 -0.89 4.54
CA GLU A 31 1.46 -0.64 5.42
C GLU A 31 1.21 0.88 5.50
N VAL A 32 0.04 1.34 5.06
CA VAL A 32 -0.33 2.77 5.10
C VAL A 32 -1.71 2.95 5.70
N VAL A 33 -1.83 3.83 6.69
CA VAL A 33 -3.11 4.20 7.29
C VAL A 33 -3.49 5.60 6.85
N LYS A 34 -4.75 5.81 6.47
CA LYS A 34 -5.29 7.12 6.10
C LYS A 34 -6.54 7.42 6.92
N LEU A 35 -6.58 8.57 7.57
CA LEU A 35 -7.74 9.08 8.29
C LEU A 35 -8.44 10.13 7.44
N GLU A 36 -9.67 9.84 7.02
CA GLU A 36 -10.44 10.68 6.08
C GLU A 36 -9.66 11.04 4.79
N GLY A 37 -8.81 10.12 4.33
CA GLY A 37 -7.97 10.29 3.13
C GLY A 37 -6.56 10.83 3.40
N GLU A 38 -6.27 11.30 4.60
CA GLU A 38 -4.97 11.86 4.98
C GLU A 38 -4.08 10.79 5.63
N ALA A 39 -2.88 10.57 5.08
CA ALA A 39 -1.96 9.55 5.60
C ALA A 39 -1.47 9.89 7.01
N THR A 40 -1.33 8.88 7.87
CA THR A 40 -0.82 9.06 9.24
C THR A 40 -0.01 7.87 9.71
N ASN A 41 1.05 8.19 10.46
CA ASN A 41 1.87 7.23 11.21
C ASN A 41 1.60 7.31 12.71
N LEU A 42 0.65 8.16 13.15
CA LEU A 42 0.31 8.35 14.55
C LEU A 42 -0.67 7.26 14.98
N ARG A 43 -0.10 6.21 15.56
CA ARG A 43 -0.81 5.05 16.08
C ARG A 43 -0.39 4.79 17.52
N GLU A 44 -1.37 4.76 18.41
CA GLU A 44 -1.15 4.49 19.84
C GLU A 44 -2.01 3.31 20.27
N THR A 45 -1.40 2.31 20.90
CA THR A 45 -2.17 1.27 21.60
C THR A 45 -2.56 1.83 22.96
N GLY A 46 -3.83 2.24 23.08
CA GLY A 46 -4.38 2.78 24.32
C GLY A 46 -4.71 1.67 25.32
N ALA A 47 -5.03 2.10 26.55
CA ALA A 47 -5.62 1.21 27.55
C ALA A 47 -6.94 0.59 27.03
N TYR A 48 -7.30 -0.57 27.58
CA TYR A 48 -8.55 -1.28 27.27
C TYR A 48 -8.65 -1.87 25.86
N GLY A 49 -7.52 -2.13 25.20
CA GLY A 49 -7.49 -2.85 23.92
C GLY A 49 -8.06 -2.01 22.78
N VAL A 50 -7.83 -0.69 22.79
CA VAL A 50 -8.19 0.22 21.70
C VAL A 50 -6.92 0.71 21.02
N VAL A 51 -6.86 0.60 19.71
CA VAL A 51 -5.83 1.22 18.87
C VAL A 51 -6.36 2.56 18.38
N TRP A 52 -5.64 3.62 18.70
CA TRP A 52 -5.97 4.96 18.32
C TRP A 52 -5.16 5.41 17.11
N PHE A 53 -5.85 6.02 16.13
CA PHE A 53 -5.25 6.66 14.97
C PHE A 53 -5.56 8.15 15.01
N SER A 54 -4.58 9.00 14.81
CA SER A 54 -4.76 10.45 14.79
C SER A 54 -4.07 11.12 13.62
N VAL A 55 -4.49 12.34 13.31
CA VAL A 55 -3.78 13.26 12.42
C VAL A 55 -3.60 14.55 13.19
N LEU A 56 -2.37 15.05 13.24
CA LEU A 56 -2.08 16.38 13.78
C LEU A 56 -2.57 17.41 12.75
N ARG A 57 -3.58 18.18 13.13
CA ARG A 57 -3.88 19.47 12.50
C ARG A 57 -3.52 20.54 13.52
N ASP A 58 -3.20 21.76 13.06
CA ASP A 58 -2.82 22.90 13.91
C ASP A 58 -3.52 22.88 15.27
N GLU A 59 -2.76 23.20 16.33
CA GLU A 59 -2.89 23.15 17.81
C GLU A 59 -4.28 22.98 18.51
N ARG A 60 -5.40 22.90 17.79
CA ARG A 60 -6.76 22.96 18.31
C ARG A 60 -7.69 21.85 17.79
N GLN A 61 -7.32 21.05 16.78
CA GLN A 61 -8.21 19.98 16.26
C GLN A 61 -7.49 18.71 15.82
N ASP A 62 -7.08 17.89 16.79
CA ASP A 62 -6.68 16.51 16.52
C ASP A 62 -7.91 15.70 16.07
N LYS A 63 -7.90 15.22 14.83
CA LYS A 63 -8.85 14.19 14.41
C LYS A 63 -8.32 12.85 14.91
N LYS A 64 -9.13 12.14 15.71
CA LYS A 64 -8.77 10.86 16.31
C LYS A 64 -9.90 9.84 16.14
N ILE A 65 -9.56 8.62 15.78
CA ILE A 65 -10.48 7.47 15.77
C ILE A 65 -9.87 6.31 16.56
N GLY A 66 -10.71 5.64 17.35
CA GLY A 66 -10.34 4.42 18.07
C GLY A 66 -10.98 3.22 17.42
N LEU A 67 -10.19 2.16 17.20
CA LEU A 67 -10.67 0.84 16.82
C LEU A 67 -10.31 -0.17 17.90
N GLY A 68 -11.19 -1.13 18.17
CA GLY A 68 -10.82 -2.27 19.01
C GLY A 68 -9.62 -3.00 18.41
N SER A 69 -8.64 -3.33 19.24
CA SER A 69 -7.44 -4.11 18.91
C SER A 69 -7.78 -5.36 18.12
N VAL A 70 -8.82 -6.09 18.54
CA VAL A 70 -9.35 -7.28 17.84
C VAL A 70 -9.67 -7.02 16.36
N VAL A 71 -10.18 -5.82 16.01
CA VAL A 71 -10.47 -5.46 14.62
C VAL A 71 -9.18 -5.23 13.85
N VAL A 72 -8.21 -4.52 14.45
CA VAL A 72 -6.92 -4.22 13.83
C VAL A 72 -6.08 -5.48 13.64
N GLU A 73 -6.05 -6.36 14.63
CA GLU A 73 -5.43 -7.68 14.57
C GLU A 73 -6.09 -8.55 13.51
N ARG A 74 -7.42 -8.53 13.42
CA ARG A 74 -8.12 -9.29 12.38
C ARG A 74 -7.79 -8.82 10.97
N ILE A 75 -7.68 -7.51 10.76
CA ILE A 75 -7.25 -6.94 9.47
C ILE A 75 -5.88 -7.48 9.08
N LYS A 76 -4.89 -7.38 9.97
CA LYS A 76 -3.53 -7.88 9.71
C LYS A 76 -3.51 -9.38 9.45
N TRP A 77 -4.25 -10.15 10.26
CA TRP A 77 -4.31 -11.60 10.11
C TRP A 77 -4.91 -12.04 8.76
N GLU A 78 -5.94 -11.35 8.25
CA GLU A 78 -6.50 -11.66 6.93
C GLU A 78 -5.44 -11.42 5.84
N GLU A 79 -4.73 -10.29 5.86
CA GLU A 79 -3.71 -9.97 4.87
C GLU A 79 -2.53 -10.96 4.90
N GLU A 80 -2.01 -11.27 6.09
CA GLU A 80 -0.94 -12.24 6.29
C GLU A 80 -1.34 -13.64 5.78
N ARG A 81 -2.59 -14.04 6.03
CA ARG A 81 -3.14 -15.31 5.52
C ARG A 81 -3.20 -15.34 3.99
N PHE A 82 -3.42 -14.20 3.34
CA PHE A 82 -3.42 -14.07 1.88
C PHE A 82 -2.04 -13.70 1.29
N GLY A 83 -0.98 -13.86 2.07
CA GLY A 83 0.40 -13.78 1.60
C GLY A 83 1.03 -12.40 1.74
N TRP A 84 0.40 -11.46 2.44
CA TRP A 84 1.09 -10.21 2.79
C TRP A 84 2.25 -10.48 3.74
N LEU A 85 3.47 -10.30 3.26
CA LEU A 85 4.69 -10.57 4.01
C LEU A 85 5.04 -9.38 4.90
N ASN A 86 4.53 -9.41 6.14
CA ASN A 86 4.95 -8.48 7.17
C ASN A 86 6.37 -8.83 7.63
N LYS A 87 7.35 -7.96 7.33
CA LYS A 87 8.75 -8.13 7.78
C LYS A 87 9.01 -7.58 9.19
N GLY A 88 7.98 -7.46 10.03
CA GLY A 88 8.09 -6.93 11.39
C GLY A 88 7.95 -5.41 11.42
N ASP A 89 8.90 -4.71 12.04
CA ASP A 89 8.84 -3.24 12.19
C ASP A 89 9.28 -2.48 10.92
N GLU A 90 9.69 -3.20 9.86
CA GLU A 90 9.99 -2.59 8.57
C GLU A 90 8.71 -2.14 7.87
N VAL A 91 8.39 -0.85 8.03
CA VAL A 91 7.29 -0.14 7.35
C VAL A 91 7.47 -0.14 5.82
N ARG A 92 8.69 -0.40 5.34
CA ARG A 92 9.07 -0.31 3.93
C ARG A 92 9.70 -1.59 3.43
N SER A 93 9.51 -1.89 2.15
CA SER A 93 10.12 -3.03 1.48
C SER A 93 10.55 -2.68 0.07
N SER A 94 11.68 -3.27 -0.35
CA SER A 94 12.21 -3.09 -1.70
C SER A 94 11.57 -4.05 -2.70
N ILE A 95 11.17 -3.53 -3.84
CA ILE A 95 10.82 -4.28 -5.05
C ILE A 95 12.05 -4.26 -5.95
N LYS A 96 12.68 -5.43 -6.10
CA LYS A 96 13.87 -5.62 -6.95
C LYS A 96 13.61 -6.69 -7.99
N ARG A 97 13.66 -6.32 -9.27
CA ARG A 97 13.49 -7.26 -10.39
C ARG A 97 14.12 -6.72 -11.67
N THR A 98 14.69 -7.62 -12.47
CA THR A 98 15.08 -7.34 -13.85
C THR A 98 14.05 -7.96 -14.79
N GLU A 99 13.54 -7.16 -15.72
CA GLU A 99 12.50 -7.54 -16.67
C GLU A 99 13.06 -7.35 -18.08
N ARG A 100 13.01 -8.41 -18.88
CA ARG A 100 13.52 -8.42 -20.26
C ARG A 100 12.36 -8.30 -21.23
N PHE A 101 12.50 -7.45 -22.23
CA PHE A 101 11.52 -7.33 -23.29
C PHE A 101 11.66 -8.50 -24.28
N GLU A 102 10.60 -9.30 -24.42
CA GLU A 102 10.57 -10.49 -25.29
C GLU A 102 9.88 -10.25 -26.65
N GLY A 103 9.48 -9.01 -26.97
CA GLY A 103 8.72 -8.69 -28.19
C GLY A 103 9.52 -8.72 -29.51
N GLY A 104 10.61 -9.48 -29.58
CA GLY A 104 11.39 -9.71 -30.79
C GLY A 104 11.98 -8.43 -31.39
N SER A 105 11.63 -8.13 -32.65
CA SER A 105 12.13 -6.97 -33.40
C SER A 105 11.36 -5.67 -33.14
N SER A 106 10.30 -5.69 -32.35
CA SER A 106 9.55 -4.49 -32.00
C SER A 106 10.31 -3.69 -30.94
N GLN A 107 10.47 -2.37 -31.15
CA GLN A 107 10.97 -1.50 -30.10
C GLN A 107 9.82 -1.16 -29.15
N TRP A 108 10.03 -1.39 -27.85
CA TRP A 108 9.14 -0.91 -26.79
C TRP A 108 9.50 0.53 -26.42
N LYS A 109 8.51 1.32 -26.04
CA LYS A 109 8.61 2.75 -25.69
C LYS A 109 8.62 2.98 -24.20
N SER A 110 7.84 2.22 -23.44
CA SER A 110 7.80 2.37 -21.98
C SER A 110 7.49 1.06 -21.26
N TYR A 111 8.00 0.98 -20.05
CA TYR A 111 7.77 -0.09 -19.09
C TYR A 111 7.11 0.49 -17.85
N LYS A 112 6.12 -0.21 -17.31
CA LYS A 112 5.46 0.14 -16.05
C LYS A 112 5.34 -1.08 -15.15
N CYS A 113 5.64 -0.90 -13.87
CA CYS A 113 5.46 -1.90 -12.82
C CYS A 113 4.37 -1.45 -11.85
N TYR A 114 3.50 -2.39 -11.48
CA TYR A 114 2.39 -2.19 -10.59
C TYR A 114 2.44 -3.19 -9.44
N VAL A 115 2.05 -2.75 -8.25
CA VAL A 115 1.88 -3.59 -7.05
C VAL A 115 0.39 -3.76 -6.74
N LEU A 116 -0.01 -4.94 -6.25
CA LEU A 116 -1.34 -5.11 -5.68
C LEU A 116 -1.43 -4.36 -4.35
N VAL A 117 -2.45 -3.51 -4.24
CA VAL A 117 -2.83 -2.85 -2.99
C VAL A 117 -4.20 -3.35 -2.57
N GLU A 118 -4.27 -3.90 -1.36
CA GLU A 118 -5.53 -4.23 -0.68
C GLU A 118 -5.86 -3.13 0.33
N SER A 119 -7.12 -2.72 0.43
CA SER A 119 -7.54 -1.57 1.22
C SER A 119 -8.79 -1.89 2.03
N PHE A 120 -8.67 -1.86 3.35
CA PHE A 120 -9.82 -1.92 4.25
C PHE A 120 -10.38 -0.52 4.43
N GLU A 121 -11.56 -0.28 3.87
CA GLU A 121 -12.30 0.96 4.04
C GLU A 121 -13.32 0.83 5.17
N LEU A 122 -13.15 1.66 6.20
CA LEU A 122 -14.12 1.84 7.26
C LEU A 122 -14.94 3.09 7.00
N LYS A 123 -16.26 2.94 7.06
CA LYS A 123 -17.23 4.02 6.88
C LYS A 123 -18.07 4.19 8.13
N ARG A 124 -18.46 5.43 8.41
CA ARG A 124 -19.48 5.76 9.41
C ARG A 124 -20.86 5.30 8.93
N MET A 125 -21.84 5.34 9.82
CA MET A 125 -23.23 4.97 9.50
C MET A 125 -23.87 5.84 8.41
N ASP A 126 -23.41 7.08 8.28
CA ASP A 126 -23.82 8.00 7.21
C ASP A 126 -23.15 7.71 5.84
N GLY A 127 -22.29 6.69 5.77
CA GLY A 127 -21.57 6.30 4.55
C GLY A 127 -20.25 7.04 4.31
N SER A 128 -19.89 8.03 5.13
CA SER A 128 -18.63 8.75 5.01
C SER A 128 -17.43 7.85 5.34
N LEU A 129 -16.38 7.93 4.53
CA LEU A 129 -15.12 7.21 4.76
C LEU A 129 -14.38 7.85 5.94
N VAL A 130 -13.96 7.03 6.92
CA VAL A 130 -13.23 7.51 8.10
C VAL A 130 -11.82 6.97 8.20
N LEU A 131 -11.59 5.72 7.82
CA LEU A 131 -10.28 5.10 7.85
C LEU A 131 -10.08 4.25 6.60
N THR A 132 -8.91 4.36 5.99
CA THR A 132 -8.41 3.40 5.01
C THR A 132 -7.14 2.77 5.55
N TYR A 133 -7.08 1.44 5.51
CA TYR A 133 -5.89 0.67 5.86
C TYR A 133 -5.39 -0.06 4.62
N GLU A 134 -4.27 0.39 4.06
CA GLU A 134 -3.71 -0.12 2.81
C GLU A 134 -2.52 -1.05 3.07
N PHE A 135 -2.51 -2.16 2.33
CA PHE A 135 -1.46 -3.17 2.36
C PHE A 135 -0.91 -3.36 0.94
N ARG A 136 0.39 -3.12 0.74
CA ARG A 136 1.07 -3.36 -0.54
C ARG A 136 1.73 -4.73 -0.51
N HIS A 137 1.35 -5.57 -1.47
CA HIS A 137 1.87 -6.93 -1.61
C HIS A 137 3.05 -6.92 -2.59
N VAL A 138 4.26 -6.65 -2.08
CA VAL A 138 5.48 -6.44 -2.89
C VAL A 138 5.89 -7.64 -3.76
N ASP A 139 5.36 -8.82 -3.47
CA ASP A 139 5.51 -10.05 -4.22
C ASP A 139 4.44 -10.21 -5.33
N LYS A 140 3.31 -9.51 -5.22
CA LYS A 140 2.21 -9.51 -6.20
C LYS A 140 2.36 -8.32 -7.16
N LEU A 141 3.14 -8.53 -8.21
CA LEU A 141 3.48 -7.51 -9.21
C LEU A 141 2.84 -7.78 -10.58
N LYS A 142 2.57 -6.70 -11.31
CA LYS A 142 2.22 -6.72 -12.73
C LYS A 142 3.14 -5.80 -13.51
N SER A 143 3.47 -6.22 -14.71
CA SER A 143 4.34 -5.46 -15.62
C SER A 143 3.57 -5.15 -16.89
N LYS A 144 3.79 -3.97 -17.46
CA LYS A 144 3.21 -3.56 -18.75
C LYS A 144 4.29 -2.94 -19.62
N TRP A 145 4.49 -3.53 -20.78
CA TRP A 145 5.30 -2.99 -21.87
C TRP A 145 4.37 -2.30 -22.87
N VAL A 146 4.76 -1.12 -23.35
CA VAL A 146 4.08 -0.33 -24.40
C VAL A 146 5.10 0.09 -25.44
#